data_AF-A0A1X7VSD8-F1
#
_entry.id   AF-A0A1X7VSD8-F1
#
_cell.length_a   1.000
_cell.length_b   1.000
_cell.length_c   1.000
_cell.angle_alpha   90.00
_cell.angle_beta   90.00
_cell.angle_gamma   90.00
#
_symmetry.space_group_name_H-M   'P 1'
#
loop_
_entity.id
_entity.type
_entity.pdbx_description
1 polymer ?
#
loop_
_entity_poly.entity_id
_entity_poly.type
_entity_poly.pdbx_seq_one_letter_code
_entity_poly.pdbx_strand_id
1 'polypeptide(L)'
;MDDTAVHIAVGLCLGLPICHPHSCRHGGCQVTVFATHGLSCTRSEGRHLCHSSVNSLVQRALSAAGVPSCLEPSSLARSDGMRPDGVNMVPWSSGKPLVWDATCPDTLAPSHESIAVRGPRSVAKAAEMKKWAKYDALHHSYSFAPVAIETLGAIGPMSLKFLRQLRTQIREQSGEESFSYLMQQISVVVWRANAVSVMGSLPESAHPDNFFFL
;
A
#
# COMPACT_ATOMS: atom_id res chain seq x y z
N MET A 1 4.53 -9.90 14.98
CA MET A 1 5.45 -8.88 14.44
C MET A 1 6.57 -8.86 15.46
N ASP A 2 7.82 -9.04 15.03
CA ASP A 2 8.95 -8.98 15.94
C ASP A 2 9.19 -7.56 16.47
N ASP A 3 9.99 -7.44 17.51
CA ASP A 3 10.25 -6.18 18.22
C ASP A 3 10.94 -5.15 17.32
N THR A 4 11.81 -5.59 16.41
CA THR A 4 12.48 -4.70 15.44
C THR A 4 11.48 -4.06 14.49
N ALA A 5 10.54 -4.84 13.94
CA ALA A 5 9.51 -4.32 13.06
C ALA A 5 8.55 -3.36 13.78
N VAL A 6 8.24 -3.61 15.05
CA VAL A 6 7.47 -2.67 15.89
C VAL A 6 8.26 -1.37 16.11
N HIS A 7 9.54 -1.48 16.47
CA HIS A 7 10.42 -0.34 16.68
C HIS A 7 10.51 0.54 15.42
N ILE A 8 10.77 -0.06 14.26
CA ILE A 8 10.83 0.68 12.98
C ILE A 8 9.49 1.35 12.68
N ALA A 9 8.36 0.65 12.85
CA ALA A 9 7.05 1.20 12.56
C ALA A 9 6.74 2.41 13.46
N VAL A 10 6.98 2.30 14.76
CA VAL A 10 6.79 3.39 15.72
C VAL A 10 7.73 4.55 15.43
N GLY A 11 9.01 4.28 15.16
CA GLY A 11 10.01 5.29 14.84
C GLY A 11 9.66 6.07 13.57
N LEU A 12 9.18 5.40 12.52
CA LEU A 12 8.69 6.05 11.30
C LEU A 12 7.45 6.91 11.57
N CYS A 13 6.49 6.41 12.35
CA CYS A 13 5.26 7.15 12.67
C CYS A 13 5.52 8.40 13.53
N LEU A 14 6.48 8.33 14.45
CA LEU A 14 6.80 9.42 15.37
C LEU A 14 7.95 10.32 14.89
N GLY A 15 8.62 9.97 13.79
CA GLY A 15 9.79 10.71 13.30
C GLY A 15 11.01 10.59 14.23
N LEU A 16 11.18 9.45 14.89
CA LEU A 16 12.28 9.22 15.82
C LEU A 16 13.50 8.61 15.10
N PRO A 17 14.72 8.77 15.65
CA PRO A 17 15.87 7.97 15.23
C PRO A 17 15.55 6.47 15.35
N ILE A 18 15.83 5.73 14.28
CA ILE A 18 15.57 4.28 14.14
C ILE A 18 16.87 3.50 14.11
N CYS A 19 17.88 3.99 13.38
CA CYS A 19 19.12 3.26 13.19
C CYS A 19 20.37 4.14 13.14
N HIS A 20 21.54 3.51 13.29
CA HIS A 20 22.80 4.15 13.00
C HIS A 20 22.92 4.47 11.50
N PRO A 21 23.43 5.67 11.13
CA PRO A 21 23.65 6.00 9.73
C PRO A 21 24.57 4.99 9.04
N HIS A 22 24.23 4.59 7.84
CA HIS A 22 24.99 3.60 7.07
C HIS A 22 24.80 3.79 5.57
N SER A 23 25.63 3.13 4.76
CA SER A 23 25.49 3.12 3.31
C SER A 23 24.53 2.02 2.89
N CYS A 24 23.52 2.35 2.08
CA CYS A 24 22.56 1.38 1.58
C CYS A 24 23.25 0.33 0.70
N ARG A 25 23.00 -0.96 0.95
CA ARG A 25 23.59 -2.07 0.18
C ARG A 25 23.28 -2.04 -1.32
N HIS A 26 22.16 -1.44 -1.73
CA HIS A 26 21.71 -1.50 -3.12
C HIS A 26 22.34 -0.43 -4.03
N GLY A 27 22.75 0.70 -3.47
CA GLY A 27 23.18 1.85 -4.28
C GLY A 27 24.19 2.76 -3.59
N GLY A 28 24.63 2.43 -2.38
CA GLY A 28 25.57 3.24 -1.61
C GLY A 28 24.99 4.54 -1.06
N CYS A 29 23.71 4.84 -1.33
CA CYS A 29 23.06 6.03 -0.80
C CYS A 29 23.14 6.07 0.73
N GLN A 30 23.39 7.25 1.28
CA GLN A 30 23.47 7.43 2.71
C GLN A 30 22.09 7.28 3.35
N VAL A 31 21.97 6.31 4.25
CA VAL A 31 20.83 6.15 5.14
C VAL A 31 21.09 7.00 6.38
N THR A 32 20.12 7.87 6.71
CA THR A 32 20.17 8.72 7.90
C THR A 32 19.61 7.97 9.11
N VAL A 33 19.67 8.60 10.29
CA VAL A 33 19.11 8.00 11.52
C VAL A 33 17.63 7.66 11.42
N PHE A 34 16.87 8.33 10.55
CA PHE A 34 15.44 8.11 10.39
C PHE A 34 15.10 6.93 9.46
N ALA A 35 16.09 6.30 8.82
CA ALA A 35 15.95 5.14 7.95
C ALA A 35 14.97 5.28 6.75
N THR A 36 14.44 6.47 6.47
CA THR A 36 13.40 6.72 5.46
C THR A 36 13.83 6.37 4.04
N HIS A 37 15.14 6.35 3.77
CA HIS A 37 15.69 5.88 2.49
C HIS A 37 15.19 4.47 2.12
N GLY A 38 15.02 3.56 3.08
CA GLY A 38 14.55 2.20 2.81
C GLY A 38 13.20 2.18 2.08
N LEU A 39 12.32 3.14 2.37
CA LEU A 39 10.96 3.27 1.81
C LEU A 39 10.95 3.71 0.34
N SER A 40 11.95 4.48 -0.08
CA SER A 40 12.07 5.03 -1.44
C SER A 40 13.15 4.35 -2.28
N CYS A 41 13.96 3.47 -1.69
CA CYS A 41 15.00 2.74 -2.38
C CYS A 41 14.39 1.86 -3.49
N THR A 42 14.65 2.21 -4.75
CA THR A 42 14.05 1.55 -5.92
C THR A 42 14.43 0.09 -6.07
N ARG A 43 15.52 -0.32 -5.43
CA ARG A 43 16.08 -1.66 -5.42
C ARG A 43 15.76 -2.43 -4.14
N SER A 44 15.02 -1.86 -3.18
CA SER A 44 14.64 -2.58 -1.96
C SER A 44 13.44 -3.50 -2.23
N GLU A 45 13.54 -4.71 -1.68
CA GLU A 45 12.50 -5.75 -1.78
C GLU A 45 11.16 -5.31 -1.16
N GLY A 46 11.19 -4.43 -0.16
CA GLY A 46 10.01 -4.07 0.62
C GLY A 46 8.99 -3.19 -0.12
N ARG A 47 9.39 -2.48 -1.19
CA ARG A 47 8.47 -1.71 -2.04
C ARG A 47 7.39 -2.59 -2.67
N HIS A 48 7.79 -3.75 -3.19
CA HIS A 48 6.87 -4.70 -3.80
C HIS A 48 6.01 -5.41 -2.75
N LEU A 49 6.54 -5.59 -1.54
CA LEU A 49 5.83 -6.24 -0.45
C LEU A 49 4.62 -5.44 0.03
N CYS A 50 4.71 -4.10 0.13
CA CYS A 50 3.55 -3.29 0.54
C CYS A 50 2.40 -3.43 -0.47
N HIS A 51 2.70 -3.23 -1.75
CA HIS A 51 1.75 -3.37 -2.85
C HIS A 51 1.09 -4.75 -2.88
N SER A 52 1.88 -5.82 -2.90
CA SER A 52 1.37 -7.19 -2.98
C SER A 52 0.56 -7.59 -1.75
N SER A 53 0.99 -7.18 -0.55
CA SER A 53 0.29 -7.48 0.71
C SER A 53 -1.05 -6.76 0.78
N VAL A 54 -1.09 -5.47 0.41
CA VAL A 54 -2.35 -4.70 0.32
C VAL A 54 -3.27 -5.31 -0.72
N ASN A 55 -2.78 -5.65 -1.91
CA ASN A 55 -3.58 -6.25 -2.97
C ASN A 55 -4.19 -7.59 -2.52
N SER A 56 -3.39 -8.45 -1.90
CA SER A 56 -3.83 -9.75 -1.37
C SER A 56 -4.88 -9.58 -0.27
N LEU A 57 -4.73 -8.56 0.57
CA LEU A 57 -5.71 -8.25 1.62
C LEU A 57 -7.04 -7.77 1.03
N VAL A 58 -7.01 -6.91 0.01
CA VAL A 58 -8.22 -6.47 -0.71
C VAL A 58 -8.92 -7.67 -1.36
N GLN A 59 -8.18 -8.56 -2.03
CA GLN A 59 -8.76 -9.75 -2.63
C GLN A 59 -9.45 -10.65 -1.59
N ARG A 60 -8.80 -10.91 -0.45
CA ARG A 60 -9.40 -11.71 0.63
C ARG A 60 -10.64 -11.04 1.22
N ALA A 61 -10.62 -9.72 1.37
CA ALA A 61 -11.78 -8.96 1.85
C ALA A 61 -12.95 -9.02 0.86
N LEU A 62 -12.69 -8.99 -0.45
CA LEU A 62 -13.70 -9.23 -1.49
C LEU A 62 -14.27 -10.65 -1.40
N SER A 63 -13.42 -11.67 -1.23
CA SER A 63 -13.88 -13.05 -1.04
C SER A 63 -14.75 -13.21 0.22
N ALA A 64 -14.39 -12.54 1.31
CA ALA A 64 -15.19 -12.52 2.55
C ALA A 64 -16.55 -11.82 2.36
N ALA A 65 -16.63 -10.87 1.42
CA ALA A 65 -17.87 -10.23 1.00
C ALA A 65 -18.71 -11.07 0.01
N GLY A 66 -18.29 -12.31 -0.29
CA GLY A 66 -18.95 -13.14 -1.30
C GLY A 66 -18.74 -12.64 -2.74
N VAL A 67 -17.74 -11.78 -2.98
CA VAL A 67 -17.45 -11.21 -4.30
C VAL A 67 -16.27 -11.97 -4.94
N PRO A 68 -16.53 -12.93 -5.84
CA PRO A 68 -15.46 -13.66 -6.52
C PRO A 68 -14.64 -12.72 -7.40
N SER A 69 -13.32 -12.83 -7.31
CA SER A 69 -12.40 -11.95 -8.01
C SER A 69 -11.15 -12.67 -8.55
N CYS A 70 -10.60 -12.12 -9.64
CA CYS A 70 -9.43 -12.61 -10.34
C CYS A 70 -8.31 -11.57 -10.25
N LEU A 71 -7.09 -12.04 -9.97
CA LEU A 71 -5.90 -11.19 -9.97
C LEU A 71 -5.26 -11.13 -11.35
N GLU A 72 -4.58 -10.03 -11.60
CA GLU A 72 -3.80 -9.77 -12.81
C GLU A 72 -4.55 -10.08 -14.13
N PRO A 73 -5.81 -9.60 -14.29
CA PRO A 73 -6.61 -9.88 -15.46
C PRO A 73 -5.92 -9.41 -16.74
N SER A 74 -6.01 -10.24 -17.78
CA SER A 74 -5.52 -9.90 -19.11
C SER A 74 -6.65 -9.31 -19.95
N SER A 75 -6.28 -8.40 -20.86
CA SER A 75 -7.13 -7.95 -21.97
C SER A 75 -8.45 -7.26 -21.58
N LEU A 76 -8.49 -6.54 -20.45
CA LEU A 76 -9.68 -5.77 -20.05
C LEU A 76 -10.02 -4.61 -21.01
N ALA A 77 -9.01 -4.07 -21.69
CA ALA A 77 -9.16 -3.11 -22.77
C ALA A 77 -8.43 -3.61 -24.02
N ARG A 78 -9.02 -3.39 -25.20
CA ARG A 78 -8.55 -3.94 -26.47
C ARG A 78 -7.23 -3.36 -26.98
N SER A 79 -6.77 -2.21 -26.48
CA SER A 79 -5.68 -1.44 -27.12
C SER A 79 -4.46 -1.12 -26.25
N ASP A 80 -4.50 -1.25 -24.93
CA ASP A 80 -3.59 -0.41 -24.10
C ASP A 80 -2.65 -1.18 -23.13
N GLY A 81 -2.58 -2.52 -23.22
CA GLY A 81 -1.70 -3.30 -22.31
C GLY A 81 -1.97 -3.08 -20.82
N MET A 82 -3.13 -2.51 -20.48
CA MET A 82 -3.52 -2.18 -19.12
C MET A 82 -3.68 -3.46 -18.31
N ARG A 83 -2.95 -3.51 -17.20
CA ARG A 83 -3.01 -4.61 -16.24
C ARG A 83 -3.31 -4.02 -14.87
N PRO A 84 -4.58 -3.95 -14.46
CA PRO A 84 -4.90 -3.68 -13.07
C PRO A 84 -4.56 -4.89 -12.21
N ASP A 85 -4.46 -4.69 -10.90
CA ASP A 85 -4.17 -5.76 -9.96
C ASP A 85 -5.30 -6.80 -9.86
N GLY A 86 -6.56 -6.40 -10.06
CA GLY A 86 -7.65 -7.34 -10.08
C GLY A 86 -8.97 -6.82 -10.62
N VAL A 87 -9.87 -7.78 -10.88
CA VAL A 87 -11.24 -7.56 -11.36
C VAL A 87 -12.18 -8.55 -10.68
N ASN A 88 -13.40 -8.14 -10.36
CA ASN A 88 -14.41 -9.08 -9.89
C ASN A 88 -15.22 -9.68 -11.05
N MET A 89 -15.82 -10.84 -10.81
CA MET A 89 -16.58 -11.58 -11.84
C MET A 89 -18.08 -11.26 -11.80
N VAL A 90 -18.53 -10.48 -10.81
CA VAL A 90 -19.93 -10.13 -10.56
C VAL A 90 -20.10 -8.61 -10.48
N PRO A 91 -21.28 -8.06 -10.77
CA PRO A 91 -21.54 -6.63 -10.61
C PRO A 91 -21.21 -6.14 -9.20
N TRP A 92 -20.51 -5.02 -9.10
CA TRP A 92 -20.17 -4.34 -7.84
C TRP A 92 -21.09 -3.15 -7.59
N SER A 93 -21.19 -2.25 -8.56
CA SER A 93 -22.04 -1.06 -8.48
C SER A 93 -22.59 -0.69 -9.84
N SER A 94 -23.86 -0.27 -9.88
CA SER A 94 -24.55 0.14 -11.12
C SER A 94 -24.49 -0.93 -12.22
N GLY A 95 -24.55 -2.21 -11.84
CA GLY A 95 -24.47 -3.33 -12.79
C GLY A 95 -23.07 -3.59 -13.37
N LYS A 96 -22.06 -2.80 -13.00
CA LYS A 96 -20.69 -2.93 -13.53
C LYS A 96 -19.79 -3.75 -12.60
N PRO A 97 -18.90 -4.61 -13.13
CA PRO A 97 -17.84 -5.21 -12.35
C PRO A 97 -16.87 -4.14 -11.80
N LEU A 98 -16.26 -4.42 -10.66
CA LEU A 98 -15.17 -3.67 -10.06
C LEU A 98 -13.83 -4.07 -10.67
N VAL A 99 -13.05 -3.07 -11.05
CA VAL A 99 -11.61 -3.16 -11.26
C VAL A 99 -10.91 -2.37 -10.15
N TRP A 100 -9.86 -2.92 -9.58
CA TRP A 100 -9.05 -2.20 -8.60
C TRP A 100 -7.56 -2.29 -8.90
N ASP A 101 -6.82 -1.32 -8.38
CA ASP A 101 -5.38 -1.26 -8.54
C ASP A 101 -4.76 -0.62 -7.28
N ALA A 102 -3.93 -1.39 -6.60
CA ALA A 102 -3.27 -1.01 -5.37
C ALA A 102 -2.00 -0.20 -5.64
N THR A 103 -1.68 0.67 -4.69
CA THR A 103 -0.44 1.44 -4.70
C THR A 103 -0.08 1.87 -3.29
N CYS A 104 1.22 1.85 -3.00
CA CYS A 104 1.77 2.22 -1.71
C CYS A 104 2.81 3.33 -1.90
N PRO A 105 2.39 4.59 -2.08
CA PRO A 105 3.32 5.69 -2.31
C PRO A 105 4.08 6.04 -1.02
N ASP A 106 5.37 6.33 -1.15
CA ASP A 106 6.17 6.79 -0.02
C ASP A 106 5.88 8.27 0.29
N THR A 107 5.26 8.55 1.44
CA THR A 107 4.96 9.93 1.87
C THR A 107 6.22 10.79 2.00
N LEU A 108 7.34 10.17 2.40
CA LEU A 108 8.57 10.87 2.75
C LEU A 108 9.58 10.92 1.61
N ALA A 109 9.21 10.42 0.42
CA ALA A 109 10.06 10.49 -0.75
C ALA A 109 10.32 11.97 -1.14
N PRO A 110 11.55 12.36 -1.49
CA PRO A 110 11.86 13.72 -1.93
C PRO A 110 10.97 14.21 -3.08
N SER A 111 10.60 13.31 -4.00
CA SER A 111 9.70 13.63 -5.12
C SER A 111 8.26 13.98 -4.70
N HIS A 112 7.86 13.65 -3.48
CA HIS A 112 6.52 13.91 -2.96
C HIS A 112 6.46 15.08 -1.97
N GLU A 113 7.59 15.70 -1.62
CA GLU A 113 7.66 16.79 -0.64
C GLU A 113 6.64 17.91 -0.92
N SER A 114 6.62 18.42 -2.16
CA SER A 114 5.70 19.49 -2.60
C SER A 114 4.21 19.11 -2.55
N ILE A 115 3.89 17.82 -2.48
CA ILE A 115 2.54 17.29 -2.37
C ILE A 115 2.21 16.99 -0.91
N ALA A 116 3.13 16.38 -0.17
CA ALA A 116 2.96 16.00 1.23
C ALA A 116 2.65 17.20 2.13
N VAL A 117 3.29 18.35 1.89
CA VAL A 117 3.07 19.58 2.66
C VAL A 117 1.68 20.19 2.48
N ARG A 118 0.91 19.76 1.47
CA ARG A 118 -0.44 20.30 1.19
C ARG A 118 -1.49 19.84 2.19
N GLY A 119 -1.18 18.81 2.98
CA GLY A 119 -2.06 18.29 4.02
C GLY A 119 -2.08 16.76 4.07
N PRO A 120 -2.81 16.19 5.03
CA PRO A 120 -2.84 14.75 5.25
C PRO A 120 -3.39 14.02 4.02
N ARG A 121 -2.80 12.86 3.71
CA ARG A 121 -3.24 11.97 2.61
C ARG A 121 -3.08 12.56 1.21
N SER A 122 -2.36 13.67 1.07
CA SER A 122 -2.20 14.37 -0.22
C SER A 122 -1.46 13.51 -1.24
N VAL A 123 -0.48 12.73 -0.80
CA VAL A 123 0.29 11.83 -1.66
C VAL A 123 -0.59 10.65 -2.11
N ALA A 124 -1.36 10.06 -1.20
CA ALA A 124 -2.35 9.04 -1.54
C ALA A 124 -3.36 9.57 -2.55
N LYS A 125 -3.92 10.77 -2.34
CA LYS A 125 -4.86 11.41 -3.27
C LYS A 125 -4.25 11.63 -4.66
N ALA A 126 -3.00 12.08 -4.73
CA ALA A 126 -2.30 12.23 -6.00
C ALA A 126 -2.10 10.87 -6.71
N ALA A 127 -1.76 9.82 -5.95
CA ALA A 127 -1.64 8.47 -6.47
C ALA A 127 -2.99 7.92 -6.99
N GLU A 128 -4.09 8.18 -6.28
CA GLU A 128 -5.45 7.84 -6.73
C GLU A 128 -5.77 8.48 -8.07
N MET A 129 -5.58 9.80 -8.20
CA MET A 129 -5.85 10.52 -9.44
C MET A 129 -5.03 9.99 -10.61
N LYS A 130 -3.76 9.65 -10.37
CA LYS A 130 -2.89 9.03 -11.38
C LYS A 130 -3.42 7.68 -11.85
N LYS A 131 -3.89 6.83 -10.93
CA LYS A 131 -4.48 5.53 -11.27
C LYS A 131 -5.83 5.72 -11.97
N TRP A 132 -6.67 6.63 -11.49
CA TRP A 132 -7.96 6.94 -12.09
C TRP A 132 -7.81 7.40 -13.54
N ALA A 133 -6.88 8.32 -13.82
CA ALA A 133 -6.57 8.75 -15.18
C ALA A 133 -5.99 7.62 -16.05
N LYS A 134 -5.14 6.74 -15.47
CA LYS A 134 -4.57 5.59 -16.19
C LYS A 134 -5.64 4.63 -16.70
N TYR A 135 -6.72 4.42 -15.94
CA TYR A 135 -7.78 3.46 -16.26
C TYR A 135 -9.07 4.12 -16.76
N ASP A 136 -9.00 5.39 -17.22
CA ASP A 136 -10.20 6.14 -17.64
C ASP A 136 -10.99 5.43 -18.75
N ALA A 137 -10.28 4.78 -19.69
CA ALA A 137 -10.91 3.99 -20.75
C ALA A 137 -11.78 2.84 -20.23
N LEU A 138 -11.57 2.35 -19.00
CA LEU A 138 -12.38 1.28 -18.41
C LEU A 138 -13.71 1.77 -17.81
N HIS A 139 -13.88 3.06 -17.54
CA HIS A 139 -15.04 3.60 -16.80
C HIS A 139 -16.39 3.32 -17.46
N HIS A 140 -16.43 3.14 -18.77
CA HIS A 140 -17.67 2.82 -19.49
C HIS A 140 -18.20 1.42 -19.11
N SER A 141 -17.32 0.43 -18.95
CA SER A 141 -17.68 -0.98 -18.69
C SER A 141 -17.48 -1.40 -17.24
N TYR A 142 -16.59 -0.73 -16.51
CA TYR A 142 -16.18 -1.11 -15.16
C TYR A 142 -16.37 0.05 -14.17
N SER A 143 -16.65 -0.30 -12.93
CA SER A 143 -16.42 0.59 -11.80
C SER A 143 -14.95 0.49 -11.41
N PHE A 144 -14.25 1.61 -11.27
CA PHE A 144 -12.84 1.61 -10.90
C PHE A 144 -12.63 2.12 -9.46
N ALA A 145 -11.84 1.39 -8.67
CA ALA A 145 -11.40 1.80 -7.35
C ALA A 145 -9.87 1.78 -7.23
N PRO A 146 -9.20 2.95 -7.13
CA PRO A 146 -7.81 2.97 -6.71
C PRO A 146 -7.71 2.57 -5.23
N VAL A 147 -6.68 1.81 -4.87
CA VAL A 147 -6.35 1.49 -3.47
C VAL A 147 -4.98 2.07 -3.14
N ALA A 148 -4.96 3.36 -2.81
CA ALA A 148 -3.77 4.11 -2.43
C ALA A 148 -3.65 4.24 -0.91
N ILE A 149 -2.59 3.64 -0.36
CA ILE A 149 -2.26 3.68 1.06
C ILE A 149 -0.80 4.11 1.20
N GLU A 150 -0.57 5.30 1.75
CA GLU A 150 0.77 5.82 1.99
C GLU A 150 1.58 4.93 2.93
N THR A 151 2.91 4.98 2.82
CA THR A 151 3.84 4.23 3.70
C THR A 151 3.63 4.57 5.18
N LEU A 152 3.19 5.78 5.52
CA LEU A 152 2.85 6.15 6.91
C LEU A 152 1.40 5.78 7.32
N GLY A 153 0.67 5.06 6.47
CA GLY A 153 -0.68 4.55 6.74
C GLY A 153 -1.82 5.48 6.33
N ALA A 154 -1.54 6.64 5.75
CA ALA A 154 -2.56 7.56 5.24
C ALA A 154 -3.29 6.96 4.03
N ILE A 155 -4.60 6.76 4.14
CA ILE A 155 -5.43 6.17 3.08
C ILE A 155 -6.07 7.28 2.24
N GLY A 156 -5.98 7.18 0.92
CA GLY A 156 -6.59 8.16 0.02
C GLY A 156 -8.13 8.18 0.13
N PRO A 157 -8.79 9.31 -0.20
CA PRO A 157 -10.23 9.45 -0.05
C PRO A 157 -11.07 8.46 -0.90
N MET A 158 -10.66 8.16 -2.13
CA MET A 158 -11.37 7.19 -2.97
C MET A 158 -11.21 5.77 -2.43
N SER A 159 -10.01 5.44 -1.98
CA SER A 159 -9.63 4.18 -1.36
C SER A 159 -10.43 3.96 -0.09
N LEU A 160 -10.51 4.97 0.77
CA LEU A 160 -11.30 4.90 2.01
C LEU A 160 -12.79 4.74 1.74
N LYS A 161 -13.33 5.40 0.71
CA LYS A 161 -14.72 5.22 0.28
C LYS A 161 -14.96 3.78 -0.15
N PHE A 162 -14.08 3.22 -0.98
CA PHE A 162 -14.15 1.84 -1.43
C PHE A 162 -14.07 0.85 -0.26
N LEU A 163 -13.08 0.99 0.62
CA LEU A 163 -12.92 0.10 1.78
C LEU A 163 -14.12 0.14 2.74
N ARG A 164 -14.77 1.31 2.89
CA ARG A 164 -16.01 1.45 3.66
C ARG A 164 -17.22 0.78 3.00
N GLN A 165 -17.28 0.75 1.67
CA GLN A 165 -18.31 0.00 0.94
C GLN A 165 -18.07 -1.50 1.09
N LEU A 166 -16.83 -1.95 0.91
CA LEU A 166 -16.44 -3.34 1.08
C LEU A 166 -16.76 -3.86 2.48
N ARG A 167 -16.48 -3.06 3.50
CA ARG A 167 -16.93 -3.33 4.87
C ARG A 167 -18.42 -3.66 4.96
N THR A 168 -19.26 -2.79 4.39
CA THR A 168 -20.70 -2.93 4.51
C THR A 168 -21.15 -4.26 3.89
N GLN A 169 -20.57 -4.63 2.75
CA GLN A 169 -20.84 -5.90 2.07
C GLN A 169 -20.36 -7.11 2.90
N ILE A 170 -19.15 -7.05 3.49
CA ILE A 170 -18.67 -8.11 4.39
C ILE A 170 -19.64 -8.30 5.56
N ARG A 171 -20.08 -7.21 6.19
CA ARG A 171 -21.00 -7.27 7.33
C ARG A 171 -22.36 -7.88 6.94
N GLU A 172 -22.87 -7.52 5.76
CA GLU A 172 -24.11 -8.09 5.22
C GLU A 172 -23.98 -9.59 4.94
N GLN A 173 -22.79 -10.06 4.54
CA GLN A 173 -22.53 -11.46 4.22
C GLN A 173 -22.20 -12.34 5.45
N SER A 174 -21.40 -11.83 6.40
CA SER A 174 -20.87 -12.63 7.53
C SER A 174 -21.56 -12.34 8.87
N GLY A 175 -22.24 -11.22 9.02
CA GLY A 175 -22.83 -10.78 10.29
C GLY A 175 -21.83 -10.22 11.31
N GLU A 176 -20.52 -10.15 11.00
CA GLU A 176 -19.48 -9.69 11.91
C GLU A 176 -19.10 -8.20 11.70
N GLU A 177 -18.77 -7.51 12.80
CA GLU A 177 -18.18 -6.16 12.80
C GLU A 177 -16.70 -6.21 12.33
N SER A 178 -16.48 -6.38 11.02
CA SER A 178 -15.18 -6.69 10.42
C SER A 178 -14.30 -5.46 10.07
N PHE A 179 -14.78 -4.23 10.24
CA PHE A 179 -14.07 -3.06 9.71
C PHE A 179 -12.78 -2.71 10.44
N SER A 180 -12.85 -2.67 11.77
CA SER A 180 -11.68 -2.38 12.60
C SER A 180 -10.60 -3.41 12.31
N TYR A 181 -11.00 -4.66 12.04
CA TYR A 181 -10.09 -5.73 11.66
C TYR A 181 -9.44 -5.48 10.29
N LEU A 182 -10.21 -5.17 9.23
CA LEU A 182 -9.63 -4.86 7.92
C LEU A 182 -8.65 -3.67 7.97
N MET A 183 -9.02 -2.61 8.68
CA MET A 183 -8.17 -1.42 8.84
C MET A 183 -6.91 -1.73 9.66
N GLN A 184 -7.03 -2.51 10.75
CA GLN A 184 -5.88 -2.98 11.52
C GLN A 184 -4.97 -3.87 10.68
N GLN A 185 -5.53 -4.78 9.88
CA GLN A 185 -4.78 -5.62 8.96
C GLN A 185 -4.02 -4.79 7.93
N ILE A 186 -4.67 -3.76 7.35
CA ILE A 186 -4.01 -2.81 6.44
C ILE A 186 -2.82 -2.15 7.15
N SER A 187 -3.01 -1.58 8.34
CA SER A 187 -1.92 -0.95 9.09
C SER A 187 -0.77 -1.92 9.36
N VAL A 188 -1.07 -3.14 9.79
CA VAL A 188 -0.06 -4.16 10.08
C VAL A 188 0.71 -4.57 8.82
N VAL A 189 0.06 -4.74 7.67
CA VAL A 189 0.78 -5.12 6.44
C VAL A 189 1.68 -3.98 5.94
N VAL A 190 1.24 -2.73 6.05
CA VAL A 190 2.05 -1.56 5.71
C VAL A 190 3.28 -1.47 6.63
N TRP A 191 3.09 -1.59 7.94
CA TRP A 191 4.19 -1.57 8.90
C TRP A 191 5.20 -2.70 8.69
N ARG A 192 4.74 -3.92 8.40
CA ARG A 192 5.64 -5.04 8.06
C ARG A 192 6.43 -4.75 6.79
N ALA A 193 5.77 -4.23 5.76
CA ALA A 193 6.44 -3.90 4.50
C ALA A 193 7.48 -2.79 4.68
N ASN A 194 7.18 -1.78 5.49
CA ASN A 194 8.14 -0.72 5.84
C ASN A 194 9.34 -1.28 6.59
N ALA A 195 9.12 -2.15 7.58
CA ALA A 195 10.20 -2.80 8.32
C ALA A 195 11.13 -3.59 7.38
N VAL A 196 10.56 -4.38 6.46
CA VAL A 196 11.34 -5.10 5.44
C VAL A 196 12.09 -4.13 4.53
N SER A 197 11.48 -3.01 4.13
CA SER A 197 12.11 -1.98 3.31
C SER A 197 13.32 -1.35 4.00
N VAL A 198 13.18 -1.03 5.28
CA VAL A 198 14.23 -0.44 6.12
C VAL A 198 15.35 -1.45 6.38
N MET A 199 15.01 -2.67 6.83
CA MET A 199 16.00 -3.72 7.05
C MET A 199 16.74 -4.11 5.77
N GLY A 200 16.04 -4.09 4.63
CA GLY A 200 16.65 -4.35 3.32
C GLY A 200 17.73 -3.34 2.93
N SER A 201 17.79 -2.17 3.57
CA SER A 201 18.85 -1.18 3.29
C SER A 201 20.18 -1.50 3.98
N LEU A 202 20.18 -2.35 5.01
CA LEU A 202 21.36 -2.71 5.80
C LEU A 202 22.44 -3.43 4.96
N PRO A 203 23.73 -3.31 5.29
CA PRO A 203 24.80 -4.10 4.66
C PRO A 203 24.59 -5.62 4.76
N GLU A 204 25.11 -6.39 3.80
CA GLU A 204 24.94 -7.88 3.77
C GLU A 204 25.44 -8.62 5.01
N SER A 205 26.46 -8.08 5.68
CA SER A 205 27.06 -8.66 6.87
C SER A 205 26.52 -8.05 8.18
N ALA A 206 25.44 -7.29 8.13
CA ALA A 206 24.88 -6.60 9.30
C ALA A 206 24.00 -7.53 10.13
N HIS A 207 24.30 -7.65 11.42
CA HIS A 207 23.31 -8.09 12.40
C HIS A 207 22.36 -6.93 12.73
N PRO A 208 21.03 -7.11 12.62
CA PRO A 208 20.05 -6.03 12.87
C PRO A 208 20.25 -5.32 14.20
N ASP A 209 20.59 -6.07 15.26
CA ASP A 209 20.78 -5.57 16.63
C ASP A 209 21.91 -4.54 16.75
N ASN A 210 22.86 -4.52 15.81
CA ASN A 210 23.96 -3.54 15.80
C ASN A 210 23.60 -2.22 15.12
N PHE A 211 22.47 -2.17 14.43
CA PHE A 211 22.08 -1.02 13.63
C PHE A 211 20.83 -0.32 14.17
N PHE A 212 19.90 -1.02 14.80
CA PHE A 212 18.69 -0.41 15.34
C PHE A 212 18.88 0.06 16.78
N PHE A 213 18.31 1.22 17.11
CA PHE A 213 18.31 1.76 18.47
C PHE A 213 17.25 1.03 19.31
N LEU A 214 17.52 -0.19 19.77
CA LEU A 214 16.58 -0.97 20.59
C LEU A 214 16.42 -0.41 22.01
#